data_AF-A0A1H7T8Q6-F1
#
_entry.id   AF-A0A1H7T8Q6-F1
#
_cell.length_a   1.000
_cell.length_b   1.000
_cell.length_c   1.000
_cell.angle_alpha   90.00
_cell.angle_beta   90.00
_cell.angle_gamma   90.00
#
_symmetry.space_group_name_H-M   'P 1'
#
loop_
_entity.id
_entity.type
_entity.pdbx_description
1 polymer ?
#
loop_
_entity_poly.entity_id
_entity_poly.type
_entity_poly.pdbx_seq_one_letter_code
_entity_poly.pdbx_strand_id
1 'polypeptide(L)'
;MLNLRDCHALLFVCITATLLSSCKGVTNEEYFKTSFYQNEDKLKRLNHMIDSLIVPQLDHTEYTRYIIVDCEKEGGKSHSNKVCNPMITDLMRELKVTSVNLEKGPCDATDRYSLYIYKLNSQNEDKDINHYYYYHDLCDNRTEAKMGKDYTYIPFSDHWSLFVGKN
;
A
#
# COMPACT_ATOMS: atom_id res chain seq x y z
N MET A 1 40.03 -41.58 -14.94
CA MET A 1 38.83 -41.90 -14.16
C MET A 1 38.54 -40.69 -13.28
N LEU A 2 37.49 -39.91 -13.59
CA LEU A 2 37.06 -38.83 -12.68
C LEU A 2 36.52 -39.51 -11.41
N ASN A 3 37.13 -39.20 -10.27
CA ASN A 3 36.74 -39.76 -8.99
C ASN A 3 35.28 -39.38 -8.69
N LEU A 4 34.45 -40.38 -8.38
CA LEU A 4 33.05 -40.20 -7.96
C LEU A 4 32.91 -39.14 -6.85
N ARG A 5 33.97 -38.99 -6.03
CA ARG A 5 34.09 -38.05 -4.93
C ARG A 5 34.12 -36.57 -5.37
N ASP A 6 34.72 -36.27 -6.52
CA ASP A 6 34.81 -34.91 -7.06
C ASP A 6 33.47 -34.46 -7.66
N CYS A 7 32.71 -35.42 -8.20
CA CYS A 7 31.37 -35.19 -8.73
C CYS A 7 30.36 -34.83 -7.62
N HIS A 8 30.48 -35.45 -6.44
CA HIS A 8 29.61 -35.15 -5.29
C HIS A 8 29.93 -33.79 -4.66
N ALA A 9 31.21 -33.42 -4.61
CA ALA A 9 31.62 -32.10 -4.11
C ALA A 9 31.07 -30.97 -5.01
N LEU A 10 31.11 -31.14 -6.33
CA LEU A 10 30.57 -30.18 -7.30
C LEU A 10 29.04 -30.06 -7.21
N LEU A 11 28.34 -31.19 -7.03
CA LEU A 11 26.89 -31.20 -6.81
C LEU A 11 26.50 -30.49 -5.51
N PHE A 12 27.27 -30.69 -4.43
CA PHE A 12 27.04 -30.00 -3.16
C PHE A 12 27.26 -28.49 -3.26
N VAL A 13 28.29 -28.05 -3.99
CA VAL A 13 28.55 -26.63 -4.28
C VAL A 13 27.44 -26.02 -5.13
N CYS A 14 26.91 -26.74 -6.12
CA CYS A 14 25.78 -26.28 -6.93
C CYS A 14 24.47 -26.14 -6.12
N ILE A 15 24.19 -27.10 -5.23
CA ILE A 15 23.00 -27.07 -4.35
C ILE A 15 23.11 -25.93 -3.33
N THR A 16 24.28 -25.74 -2.71
CA THR A 16 24.51 -24.64 -1.76
C THR A 16 24.52 -23.27 -2.44
N ALA A 17 25.06 -23.16 -3.66
CA ALA A 17 24.98 -21.93 -4.45
C ALA A 17 23.55 -21.58 -4.87
N THR A 18 22.73 -22.58 -5.22
CA THR A 18 21.30 -22.35 -5.51
C THR A 18 20.52 -21.95 -4.25
N LEU A 19 20.76 -22.61 -3.10
CA LEU A 19 20.17 -22.24 -1.80
C LEU A 19 20.56 -20.83 -1.33
N LEU A 20 21.82 -20.41 -1.55
CA LEU A 20 22.28 -19.05 -1.24
C LEU A 20 21.72 -18.01 -2.22
N SER A 21 21.53 -18.37 -3.49
CA SER A 21 20.91 -17.49 -4.49
C SER A 21 19.41 -17.28 -4.28
N SER A 22 18.71 -18.23 -3.65
CA SER A 22 17.31 -18.10 -3.23
C SER A 22 17.12 -17.25 -1.96
N CYS A 23 18.19 -16.88 -1.27
CA CYS A 23 18.18 -15.92 -0.16
C CYS A 23 18.48 -14.48 -0.63
N LYS A 24 18.12 -14.11 -1.87
CA LYS A 24 17.97 -12.70 -2.20
C LYS A 24 16.71 -12.22 -1.46
N GLY A 25 16.89 -11.33 -0.49
CA GLY A 25 15.78 -10.74 0.25
C GLY A 25 14.76 -10.15 -0.71
N VAL A 26 13.48 -10.42 -0.46
CA VAL A 26 12.36 -9.84 -1.21
C VAL A 26 12.41 -8.33 -1.00
N THR A 27 12.39 -7.54 -2.09
CA THR A 27 12.35 -6.07 -1.97
C THR A 27 11.02 -5.64 -1.35
N ASN A 28 10.97 -4.48 -0.69
CA ASN A 28 9.71 -3.97 -0.14
C ASN A 28 8.63 -3.81 -1.24
N GLU A 29 9.02 -3.43 -2.47
CA GLU A 29 8.13 -3.36 -3.62
C GLU A 29 7.51 -4.73 -3.95
N GLU A 30 8.33 -5.78 -4.06
CA GLU A 30 7.88 -7.14 -4.36
C GLU A 30 7.04 -7.71 -3.19
N TYR A 31 7.41 -7.37 -1.95
CA TYR A 31 6.65 -7.71 -0.75
C TYR A 31 5.25 -7.11 -0.80
N PHE A 32 5.11 -5.80 -1.07
CA PHE A 32 3.80 -5.16 -1.12
C PHE A 32 2.98 -5.61 -2.32
N LYS A 33 3.60 -5.83 -3.47
CA LYS A 33 2.93 -6.45 -4.61
C LYS A 33 2.34 -7.82 -4.26
N THR A 34 3.13 -8.67 -3.61
CA THR A 34 2.67 -10.00 -3.17
C THR A 34 1.59 -9.89 -2.09
N SER A 35 1.77 -8.98 -1.13
CA SER A 35 0.83 -8.73 -0.03
C SER A 35 -0.53 -8.26 -0.54
N PHE A 36 -0.56 -7.42 -1.58
CA PHE A 36 -1.81 -6.99 -2.23
C PHE A 36 -2.63 -8.20 -2.70
N TYR A 37 -2.03 -9.10 -3.50
CA TYR A 37 -2.74 -10.27 -4.03
C TYR A 37 -3.16 -11.25 -2.92
N GLN A 38 -2.33 -11.42 -1.89
CA GLN A 38 -2.69 -12.28 -0.75
C GLN A 38 -3.83 -11.71 0.10
N ASN A 39 -4.05 -10.40 0.06
CA ASN A 39 -5.03 -9.70 0.90
C ASN A 39 -6.08 -8.93 0.09
N GLU A 40 -6.27 -9.25 -1.19
CA GLU A 40 -7.13 -8.48 -2.11
C GLU A 40 -8.55 -8.33 -1.54
N ASP A 41 -9.14 -9.44 -1.07
CA ASP A 41 -10.48 -9.43 -0.46
C ASP A 41 -10.57 -8.55 0.79
N LYS A 42 -9.51 -8.54 1.62
CA LYS A 42 -9.45 -7.69 2.81
C LYS A 42 -9.30 -6.22 2.45
N LEU A 43 -8.52 -5.90 1.41
CA LEU A 43 -8.38 -4.54 0.89
C LEU A 43 -9.70 -4.02 0.28
N LYS A 44 -10.38 -4.85 -0.51
CA LYS A 44 -11.71 -4.55 -1.05
C LYS A 44 -12.74 -4.34 0.05
N ARG A 45 -12.71 -5.19 1.08
CA ARG A 45 -13.53 -5.03 2.29
C ARG A 45 -13.22 -3.73 3.01
N LEU A 46 -11.94 -3.37 3.17
CA LEU A 46 -11.53 -2.10 3.78
C LEU A 46 -12.10 -0.91 2.99
N ASN A 47 -11.96 -0.90 1.66
CA ASN A 47 -12.54 0.15 0.82
C ASN A 47 -14.07 0.24 0.99
N HIS A 48 -14.77 -0.89 0.93
CA HIS A 48 -16.22 -0.92 1.13
C HIS A 48 -16.65 -0.41 2.52
N MET A 49 -15.89 -0.75 3.57
CA MET A 49 -16.16 -0.24 4.92
C MET A 49 -15.95 1.27 5.02
N ILE A 50 -14.94 1.82 4.35
CA ILE A 50 -14.72 3.27 4.28
C ILE A 50 -15.91 3.95 3.59
N ASP A 51 -16.35 3.42 2.44
CA ASP A 51 -17.46 3.98 1.66
C ASP A 51 -18.80 3.92 2.40
N SER A 52 -19.02 2.88 3.19
CA SER A 52 -20.28 2.69 3.92
C SER A 52 -20.30 3.37 5.29
N LEU A 53 -19.15 3.45 5.99
CA LEU A 53 -19.10 3.91 7.37
C LEU A 53 -18.49 5.30 7.53
N ILE A 54 -17.54 5.72 6.70
CA ILE A 54 -16.84 7.01 6.86
C ILE A 54 -17.40 8.04 5.89
N VAL A 55 -17.39 7.74 4.59
CA VAL A 55 -17.75 8.71 3.53
C VAL A 55 -19.10 9.40 3.77
N PRO A 56 -20.19 8.71 4.20
CA PRO A 56 -21.48 9.35 4.42
C PRO A 56 -21.50 10.36 5.59
N GLN A 57 -20.50 10.33 6.46
CA GLN A 57 -20.38 11.23 7.60
C GLN A 57 -19.52 12.47 7.30
N LEU A 58 -18.92 12.55 6.11
CA LEU A 58 -18.03 13.63 5.72
C LEU A 58 -18.80 14.78 5.11
N ASP A 59 -18.41 16.02 5.43
CA ASP A 59 -18.86 17.17 4.68
C ASP A 59 -18.00 17.30 3.42
N HIS A 60 -18.60 16.98 2.28
CA HIS A 60 -17.96 17.05 0.98
C HIS A 60 -17.63 18.49 0.56
N THR A 61 -18.16 19.52 1.22
CA THR A 61 -17.90 20.92 0.89
C THR A 61 -16.75 21.52 1.72
N GLU A 62 -16.47 20.95 2.89
CA GLU A 62 -15.55 21.56 3.86
C GLU A 62 -14.08 21.30 3.51
N TYR A 63 -13.73 20.08 3.11
CA TYR A 63 -12.36 19.69 2.79
C TYR A 63 -12.25 19.03 1.42
N THR A 64 -11.12 19.27 0.74
CA THR A 64 -10.74 18.52 -0.46
C THR A 64 -10.11 17.18 -0.12
N ARG A 65 -9.70 17.01 1.14
CA ARG A 65 -9.03 15.81 1.65
C ARG A 65 -9.38 15.54 3.11
N TYR A 66 -9.82 14.31 3.37
CA TYR A 66 -9.85 13.74 4.72
C TYR A 66 -8.75 12.70 4.91
N ILE A 67 -8.32 12.51 6.15
CA ILE A 67 -7.31 11.51 6.51
C ILE A 67 -7.91 10.56 7.55
N ILE A 68 -8.06 9.30 7.16
CA ILE A 68 -8.44 8.23 8.08
C ILE A 68 -7.18 7.78 8.82
N VAL A 69 -7.24 7.82 10.14
CA VAL A 69 -6.11 7.56 11.05
C VAL A 69 -6.46 6.50 12.08
N ASP A 70 -5.42 5.88 12.64
CA ASP A 70 -5.56 4.95 13.74
C ASP A 70 -6.09 5.67 15.00
N CYS A 71 -7.26 5.23 15.49
CA CYS A 71 -7.95 5.79 16.65
C CYS A 71 -7.05 5.90 17.90
N GLU A 72 -6.12 4.98 18.10
CA GLU A 72 -5.28 4.91 19.30
C GLU A 72 -4.03 5.78 19.20
N LYS A 73 -3.53 6.04 17.98
CA LYS A 73 -2.24 6.72 17.76
C LYS A 73 -2.34 8.24 17.70
N GLU A 74 -3.51 8.81 17.44
CA GLU A 74 -3.68 10.26 17.30
C GLU A 74 -3.67 11.05 18.62
N GLY A 75 -3.65 10.38 19.78
CA GLY A 75 -3.35 11.02 21.06
C GLY A 75 -4.20 12.26 21.41
N GLY A 76 -5.42 12.38 20.85
CA GLY A 76 -6.33 13.50 21.10
C GLY A 76 -6.09 14.78 20.29
N LYS A 77 -5.12 14.83 19.36
CA LYS A 77 -4.96 15.98 18.45
C LYS A 77 -5.86 15.82 17.23
N SER A 78 -7.16 16.06 17.42
CA SER A 78 -8.12 16.14 16.33
C SER A 78 -7.76 17.34 15.43
N HIS A 79 -7.13 17.07 14.28
CA HIS A 79 -7.14 18.02 13.18
C HIS A 79 -8.48 17.89 12.47
N SER A 80 -9.01 19.00 11.97
CA SER A 80 -10.41 19.08 11.52
C SER A 80 -10.75 18.18 10.33
N ASN A 81 -9.75 17.71 9.58
CA ASN A 81 -9.91 16.76 8.47
C ASN A 81 -9.47 15.33 8.79
N LYS A 82 -9.21 14.99 10.07
CA LYS A 82 -8.91 13.62 10.49
C LYS A 82 -10.16 12.92 10.99
N VAL A 83 -10.35 11.69 10.55
CA VAL A 83 -11.47 10.83 10.94
C VAL A 83 -10.95 9.47 11.36
N CYS A 84 -11.65 8.82 12.27
CA CYS A 84 -11.28 7.49 12.73
C CYS A 84 -12.52 6.66 13.00
N ASN A 85 -12.43 5.36 12.76
CA ASN A 85 -13.46 4.38 13.08
C ASN A 85 -12.76 3.10 13.55
N PRO A 86 -13.12 2.54 14.72
CA PRO A 86 -12.42 1.39 15.29
C PRO A 86 -12.41 0.16 14.36
N MET A 87 -13.54 -0.17 13.72
CA MET A 87 -13.63 -1.33 12.82
C MET A 87 -12.74 -1.20 11.59
N ILE A 88 -12.63 0.01 11.04
CA ILE A 88 -11.73 0.31 9.93
C ILE A 88 -10.28 0.26 10.38
N THR A 89 -9.98 0.80 11.57
CA THR A 89 -8.63 0.86 12.14
C THR A 89 -8.06 -0.54 12.38
N ASP A 90 -8.86 -1.48 12.88
CA ASP A 90 -8.42 -2.86 13.09
C ASP A 90 -8.02 -3.54 11.76
N LEU A 91 -8.84 -3.37 10.73
CA LEU A 91 -8.52 -3.91 9.41
C LEU A 91 -7.31 -3.21 8.76
N MET A 92 -7.15 -1.91 8.97
CA MET A 92 -5.94 -1.17 8.57
C MET A 92 -4.68 -1.77 9.21
N ARG A 93 -4.71 -2.07 10.52
CA ARG A 93 -3.57 -2.67 11.24
C ARG A 93 -3.22 -4.05 10.70
N GLU A 94 -4.22 -4.89 10.42
CA GLU A 94 -4.02 -6.20 9.78
C GLU A 94 -3.31 -6.06 8.42
N LEU A 95 -3.74 -5.09 7.62
CA LEU A 95 -3.22 -4.81 6.28
C LEU A 95 -1.92 -3.99 6.27
N LYS A 96 -1.36 -3.66 7.44
CA LYS A 96 -0.20 -2.76 7.58
C LYS A 96 -0.42 -1.38 6.96
N VAL A 97 -1.66 -0.91 6.90
CA VAL A 97 -2.02 0.45 6.49
C VAL A 97 -1.94 1.36 7.72
N THR A 98 -1.20 2.46 7.59
CA THR A 98 -0.99 3.45 8.67
C THR A 98 -2.01 4.58 8.63
N SER A 99 -2.47 4.95 7.43
CA SER A 99 -3.49 5.96 7.19
C SER A 99 -4.08 5.80 5.80
N VAL A 100 -5.28 6.33 5.60
CA VAL A 100 -5.92 6.41 4.27
C VAL A 100 -6.27 7.87 3.99
N ASN A 101 -5.74 8.45 2.92
CA ASN A 101 -6.21 9.76 2.47
C ASN A 101 -7.38 9.56 1.51
N LEU A 102 -8.48 10.25 1.77
CA LEU A 102 -9.59 10.40 0.86
C LEU A 102 -9.46 11.75 0.19
N GLU A 103 -9.20 11.77 -1.11
CA GLU A 103 -9.03 12.99 -1.90
C GLU A 103 -10.11 13.08 -2.97
N LYS A 104 -10.57 14.30 -3.25
CA LYS A 104 -11.36 14.58 -4.45
C LYS A 104 -10.43 14.38 -5.65
N GLY A 105 -10.65 13.30 -6.38
CA GLY A 105 -9.92 13.01 -7.61
C GLY A 105 -10.46 13.85 -8.78
N PRO A 106 -9.87 13.68 -9.97
CA PRO A 106 -10.16 14.51 -11.14
C PRO A 106 -11.48 14.17 -11.84
N CYS A 107 -12.36 13.38 -11.22
CA CYS A 107 -13.69 13.15 -11.75
C CYS A 107 -14.46 14.49 -11.76
N ASP A 108 -14.41 15.21 -12.88
CA ASP A 108 -14.98 16.55 -13.11
C ASP A 108 -16.47 16.69 -12.72
N ALA A 109 -17.17 15.57 -12.53
CA ALA A 109 -18.61 15.52 -12.34
C ALA A 109 -19.07 15.19 -10.90
N THR A 110 -18.17 14.94 -9.95
CA THR A 110 -18.58 14.50 -8.60
C THR A 110 -17.89 15.28 -7.49
N ASP A 111 -18.65 15.94 -6.61
CA ASP A 111 -18.18 16.49 -5.33
C ASP A 111 -17.69 15.43 -4.34
N ARG A 112 -17.44 14.21 -4.81
CA ARG A 112 -17.14 13.03 -4.01
C ARG A 112 -15.64 12.79 -3.94
N TYR A 113 -15.23 12.07 -2.90
CA TYR A 113 -13.91 11.48 -2.84
C TYR A 113 -13.85 10.35 -3.86
N SER A 114 -12.81 10.36 -4.70
CA SER A 114 -12.63 9.39 -5.78
C SER A 114 -11.21 8.84 -5.84
N LEU A 115 -10.30 9.38 -5.02
CA LEU A 115 -8.93 8.92 -4.87
C LEU A 115 -8.68 8.50 -3.43
N TYR A 116 -8.30 7.24 -3.24
CA TYR A 116 -8.07 6.64 -1.93
C TYR A 116 -6.59 6.21 -1.86
N ILE A 117 -5.85 6.78 -0.91
CA ILE A 117 -4.40 6.62 -0.81
C ILE A 117 -4.06 5.94 0.52
N TYR A 118 -3.73 4.65 0.47
CA TYR A 118 -3.43 3.80 1.62
C TYR A 118 -1.92 3.80 1.89
N LYS A 119 -1.47 4.51 2.91
CA LYS A 119 -0.05 4.57 3.28
C LYS A 119 0.36 3.29 4.00
N LEU A 120 1.35 2.59 3.47
CA LEU A 120 1.80 1.28 3.98
C LEU A 120 2.94 1.43 5.00
N ASN A 121 2.97 0.53 5.98
CA ASN A 121 4.06 0.41 6.94
C ASN A 121 5.12 -0.57 6.40
N SER A 122 6.32 -0.11 6.05
CA SER A 122 7.41 -0.98 5.58
C SER A 122 8.07 -1.71 6.75
N GLN A 123 8.43 -2.99 6.55
CA GLN A 123 9.08 -3.80 7.60
C GLN A 123 10.54 -3.42 7.79
N ASN A 124 11.18 -2.98 6.71
CA ASN A 124 12.45 -2.29 6.78
C ASN A 124 12.13 -0.80 6.78
N GLU A 125 12.28 -0.16 7.93
CA GLU A 125 12.64 1.25 7.97
C GLU A 125 14.01 1.38 7.29
N ASP A 126 14.05 1.23 5.96
CA ASP A 126 15.10 1.83 5.15
C ASP A 126 14.95 3.33 5.41
N LYS A 127 15.64 3.77 6.48
CA LYS A 127 15.59 5.11 7.04
C LYS A 127 15.45 6.13 5.91
N ASP A 128 14.25 6.66 5.78
CA ASP A 128 13.91 7.79 4.93
C ASP A 128 14.12 7.66 3.41
N ILE A 129 14.28 6.48 2.80
CA ILE A 129 14.51 6.44 1.33
C ILE A 129 13.22 6.28 0.52
N ASN A 130 12.31 5.37 0.91
CA ASN A 130 11.12 5.05 0.10
C ASN A 130 9.83 4.99 0.94
N HIS A 131 8.76 5.60 0.42
CA HIS A 131 7.40 5.49 0.92
C HIS A 131 6.54 4.65 -0.03
N TYR A 132 5.68 3.80 0.54
CA TYR A 132 4.84 2.88 -0.24
C TYR A 132 3.36 3.17 -0.01
N TYR A 133 2.59 3.17 -1.10
CA TYR A 133 1.17 3.47 -1.08
C TYR A 133 0.38 2.54 -2.00
N TYR A 134 -0.73 1.99 -1.53
CA TYR A 134 -1.76 1.54 -2.47
C TYR A 134 -2.64 2.72 -2.83
N TYR A 135 -2.96 2.84 -4.11
CA TYR A 135 -3.88 3.82 -4.65
C TYR A 135 -5.09 3.09 -5.22
N HIS A 136 -6.29 3.58 -4.94
CA HIS A 136 -7.54 3.16 -5.58
C HIS A 136 -8.18 4.40 -6.19
N ASP A 137 -8.10 4.49 -7.53
CA ASP A 137 -8.56 5.64 -8.32
C ASP A 137 -9.80 5.28 -9.12
N LEU A 138 -10.96 5.65 -8.59
CA LEU A 138 -12.26 5.34 -9.19
C LEU A 138 -12.49 6.03 -10.55
N CYS A 139 -11.70 7.06 -10.87
CA CYS A 139 -11.82 7.78 -12.13
C CYS A 139 -11.05 7.12 -13.27
N ASP A 140 -10.22 6.10 -12.97
CA ASP A 140 -9.31 5.48 -13.93
C ASP A 140 -8.40 6.51 -14.65
N ASN A 141 -8.24 7.71 -14.08
CA ASN A 141 -7.44 8.77 -14.66
C ASN A 141 -6.00 8.59 -14.17
N ARG A 142 -5.39 7.51 -14.68
CA ARG A 142 -4.05 6.95 -14.41
C ARG A 142 -2.88 7.95 -14.45
N THR A 143 -3.15 9.22 -14.77
CA THR A 143 -2.19 10.29 -15.05
C THR A 143 -2.22 11.43 -14.02
N GLU A 144 -3.23 11.51 -13.15
CA GLU A 144 -3.49 12.73 -12.35
C GLU A 144 -3.44 12.55 -10.84
N ALA A 145 -3.16 11.35 -10.34
CA ALA A 145 -2.67 11.22 -8.96
C ALA A 145 -1.32 11.94 -8.90
N LYS A 146 -1.34 13.22 -8.49
CA LYS A 146 -0.20 14.13 -8.39
C LYS A 146 0.98 13.45 -7.72
N MET A 147 1.85 12.86 -8.52
CA MET A 147 3.05 12.22 -8.03
C MET A 147 4.20 12.75 -8.86
N GLY A 148 5.12 13.41 -8.16
CA GLY A 148 6.30 14.04 -8.75
C GLY A 148 7.17 13.03 -9.50
N LYS A 149 8.34 13.48 -9.98
CA LYS A 149 9.28 12.63 -10.75
C LYS A 149 9.80 11.42 -9.97
N ASP A 150 9.56 11.37 -8.67
CA ASP A 150 10.13 10.43 -7.72
C ASP A 150 9.25 9.20 -7.43
N TYR A 151 8.18 9.02 -8.21
CA TYR A 151 7.22 7.94 -8.01
C TYR A 151 7.25 6.90 -9.13
N THR A 152 7.35 5.63 -8.77
CA THR A 152 7.13 4.49 -9.69
C THR A 152 5.68 4.03 -9.57
N TYR A 153 4.96 3.97 -10.71
CA TYR A 153 3.60 3.43 -10.82
C TYR A 153 3.60 1.98 -11.26
N ILE A 154 2.86 1.14 -10.54
CA ILE A 154 2.67 -0.27 -10.89
C ILE A 154 1.17 -0.57 -10.88
N PRO A 155 0.53 -0.76 -12.05
CA PRO A 155 -0.90 -1.04 -12.12
C PRO A 155 -1.25 -2.40 -11.51
N PHE A 156 -2.39 -2.47 -10.83
CA PHE A 156 -3.03 -3.70 -10.39
C PHE A 156 -4.44 -3.84 -10.99
N SER A 157 -5.18 -4.83 -10.49
CA SER A 157 -6.59 -5.09 -10.80
C SER A 157 -7.48 -3.92 -10.38
N ASP A 158 -8.58 -3.70 -11.10
CA ASP A 158 -9.76 -2.98 -10.59
C ASP A 158 -9.46 -1.62 -9.95
N HIS A 159 -8.89 -0.69 -10.72
CA HIS A 159 -8.54 0.68 -10.28
C HIS A 159 -7.42 0.79 -9.21
N TRP A 160 -6.82 -0.33 -8.81
CA TRP A 160 -5.73 -0.34 -7.83
C TRP A 160 -4.35 -0.17 -8.47
N SER A 161 -3.43 0.41 -7.71
CA SER A 161 -2.01 0.50 -8.06
C SER A 161 -1.11 0.61 -6.85
N LEU A 162 0.16 0.22 -7.00
CA LEU A 162 1.21 0.51 -6.02
C LEU A 162 2.04 1.68 -6.51
N PHE A 163 2.25 2.64 -5.60
CA PHE A 163 3.19 3.72 -5.80
C PHE A 163 4.33 3.64 -4.80
N VAL A 164 5.54 3.85 -5.32
CA VAL A 164 6.78 3.90 -4.54
C VAL A 164 7.37 5.30 -4.71
N GLY A 165 7.31 6.13 -3.67
CA GLY A 165 7.86 7.48 -3.66
C GLY A 165 9.23 7.52 -3.00
N LYS A 166 10.21 8.15 -3.65
CA LYS A 166 11.50 8.48 -3.01
C LYS A 166 11.39 9.82 -2.29
N ASN A 167 12.03 9.94 -1.12
CA ASN A 167 12.25 11.25 -0.49
C ASN A 167 13.23 12.10 -1.29
#